data_AF-A0A1Q9CPI0-F1
#
_entry.id   AF-A0A1Q9CPI0-F1
#
_cell.length_a   1.000
_cell.length_b   1.000
_cell.length_c   1.000
_cell.angle_alpha   90.00
_cell.angle_beta   90.00
_cell.angle_gamma   90.00
#
_symmetry.space_group_name_H-M   'P 1'
#
loop_
_entity.id
_entity.type
_entity.pdbx_description
1 polymer ?
#
loop_
_entity_poly.entity_id
_entity_poly.type
_entity_poly.pdbx_seq_one_letter_code
_entity_poly.pdbx_strand_id
1 'polypeptide(L)'
;MWSSSSNQWSNNSGYQGHDWGRSKTDWSAASQKWWESGQGSSSDPVVAAPKPSIPSHFKSDEKFFDSTAMGSGNHQFHRTVQSTDWSRKAQIAGRPMEDLRLHELCFRGFSEFSLRLLSEGRFQSIVWTRNSAESVLVTQLLKSIREMKVDVDSVALERIKESSLPVPDKHKQAAAFMQPLVENLMKEIKSHIPQVPSATSADAEELIRAKAKLAQAGLALTPRKAEGSGAGKHVAKTVQRKVP
;
A
#
# COMPACT_ATOMS: atom_id res chain seq x y z
N MET A 1 10.13 23.03 49.73
CA MET A 1 10.21 21.65 50.24
C MET A 1 8.97 20.90 49.76
N TRP A 2 9.12 20.00 48.80
CA TRP A 2 8.05 19.13 48.34
C TRP A 2 7.95 17.93 49.28
N SER A 3 6.73 17.63 49.75
CA SER A 3 6.42 16.38 50.45
C SER A 3 5.62 15.50 49.52
N SER A 4 6.24 14.38 49.14
CA SER A 4 5.66 13.31 48.35
C SER A 4 4.52 12.62 49.11
N SER A 5 3.43 12.33 48.43
CA SER A 5 2.51 11.27 48.84
C SER A 5 2.06 10.54 47.58
N SER A 6 2.69 9.39 47.40
CA SER A 6 2.33 8.34 46.45
C SER A 6 0.95 7.81 46.77
N ASN A 7 0.06 7.76 45.78
CA ASN A 7 -1.06 6.83 45.81
C ASN A 7 -1.07 5.98 44.55
N GLN A 8 -1.08 4.68 44.82
CA GLN A 8 -0.94 3.55 43.93
C GLN A 8 -2.05 3.52 42.89
N TRP A 9 -1.69 3.32 41.63
CA TRP A 9 -2.63 2.83 40.63
C TRP A 9 -2.66 1.30 40.66
N SER A 10 -3.83 0.78 40.99
CA SER A 10 -4.19 -0.63 40.88
C SER A 10 -4.16 -1.05 39.41
N ASN A 11 -3.21 -1.93 39.08
CA ASN A 11 -3.17 -2.66 37.82
C ASN A 11 -4.39 -3.58 37.71
N ASN A 12 -5.29 -3.29 36.77
CA ASN A 12 -6.13 -4.33 36.17
C ASN A 12 -6.19 -4.13 34.66
N SER A 13 -5.20 -4.67 33.96
CA SER A 13 -5.17 -4.79 32.51
C SER A 13 -4.48 -6.11 32.19
N GLY A 14 -5.27 -7.10 31.77
CA GLY A 14 -4.84 -8.42 31.35
C GLY A 14 -4.13 -8.45 29.99
N TYR A 15 -3.19 -7.55 29.75
CA TYR A 15 -2.27 -7.62 28.62
C TYR A 15 -0.89 -8.05 29.13
N GLN A 16 -0.57 -9.33 28.96
CA GLN A 16 0.80 -9.83 29.12
C GLN A 16 1.67 -9.15 28.05
N GLY A 17 2.47 -8.18 28.47
CA GLY A 17 3.47 -7.54 27.64
C GLY A 17 4.56 -8.55 27.26
N HIS A 18 4.66 -8.87 25.97
CA HIS A 18 5.80 -9.62 25.45
C HIS A 18 6.91 -8.67 25.04
N ASP A 19 8.08 -8.91 25.63
CA ASP A 19 9.33 -8.18 25.44
C ASP A 19 9.88 -8.37 24.02
N TRP A 20 9.93 -7.29 23.23
CA TRP A 20 10.51 -7.28 21.89
C TRP A 20 12.03 -7.01 21.93
N GLY A 21 12.73 -7.64 22.86
CA GLY A 21 14.15 -7.41 23.12
C GLY A 21 15.06 -8.49 22.53
N ARG A 22 15.86 -8.10 21.52
CA ARG A 22 17.06 -8.77 20.95
C ARG A 22 16.84 -9.93 19.98
N SER A 23 16.96 -9.60 18.70
CA SER A 23 17.92 -10.30 17.83
C SER A 23 18.39 -9.36 16.70
N LYS A 24 19.67 -8.96 16.75
CA LYS A 24 20.38 -8.34 15.62
C LYS A 24 20.73 -9.44 14.62
N THR A 25 19.76 -9.88 13.83
CA THR A 25 20.06 -10.63 12.62
C THR A 25 19.67 -9.76 11.44
N ASP A 26 20.65 -9.45 10.60
CA ASP A 26 20.47 -8.68 9.38
C ASP A 26 19.83 -9.60 8.33
N TRP A 27 18.49 -9.65 8.32
CA TRP A 27 17.69 -10.64 7.59
C TRP A 27 17.57 -10.39 6.08
N SER A 28 18.25 -9.38 5.54
CA SER A 28 18.30 -9.14 4.08
C SER A 28 19.02 -10.27 3.32
N ALA A 29 19.92 -11.00 4.00
CA ALA A 29 20.75 -12.04 3.39
C ALA A 29 20.10 -13.44 3.27
N ALA A 30 19.01 -13.73 4.01
CA ALA A 30 18.44 -15.09 4.08
C ALA A 30 17.45 -15.44 2.94
N SER A 31 17.36 -14.61 1.90
CA SER A 31 16.26 -14.63 0.93
C SER A 31 16.41 -15.57 -0.27
N GLN A 32 17.42 -16.44 -0.33
CA GLN A 32 17.80 -17.04 -1.62
C GLN A 32 17.45 -18.51 -1.90
N LYS A 33 17.15 -19.43 -0.97
CA LYS A 33 17.05 -20.87 -1.35
C LYS A 33 16.19 -21.77 -0.45
N TRP A 34 14.87 -21.58 -0.40
CA TRP A 34 14.00 -22.48 0.40
C TRP A 34 12.98 -23.30 -0.40
N TRP A 35 12.86 -23.08 -1.72
CA TRP A 35 11.94 -23.86 -2.58
C TRP A 35 12.50 -25.20 -3.09
N GLU A 36 13.76 -25.55 -2.80
CA GLU A 36 14.39 -26.79 -3.29
C GLU A 36 14.20 -28.01 -2.37
N SER A 37 13.57 -27.87 -1.20
CA SER A 37 13.42 -29.01 -0.27
C SER A 37 12.11 -28.94 0.51
N GLY A 38 11.15 -29.79 0.11
CA GLY A 38 9.93 -29.96 0.89
C GLY A 38 8.82 -30.72 0.16
N GLN A 39 9.02 -32.01 -0.12
CA GLN A 39 7.90 -32.93 -0.24
C GLN A 39 7.36 -33.19 1.18
N GLY A 40 6.40 -32.36 1.62
CA GLY A 40 5.64 -32.61 2.83
C GLY A 40 4.34 -33.34 2.48
N SER A 41 4.23 -34.62 2.83
CA SER A 41 2.94 -35.30 2.86
C SER A 41 2.29 -35.07 4.23
N SER A 42 1.29 -34.21 4.30
CA SER A 42 0.40 -34.12 5.47
C SER A 42 -0.99 -34.58 5.08
N SER A 43 -1.43 -35.71 5.65
CA SER A 43 -2.74 -36.32 5.48
C SER A 43 -3.80 -35.67 6.38
N ASP A 44 -3.76 -34.35 6.54
CA ASP A 44 -4.80 -33.62 7.25
C ASP A 44 -5.94 -33.30 6.26
N PRO A 45 -7.21 -33.46 6.66
CA PRO A 45 -8.32 -33.07 5.80
C PRO A 45 -8.20 -31.56 5.55
N VAL A 46 -8.01 -31.19 4.28
CA VAL A 46 -8.05 -29.80 3.84
C VAL A 46 -9.47 -29.29 4.12
N VAL A 47 -9.64 -28.60 5.25
CA VAL A 47 -10.91 -27.92 5.56
C VAL A 47 -11.08 -26.85 4.49
N ALA A 48 -12.02 -27.06 3.57
CA ALA A 48 -12.33 -26.09 2.54
C ALA A 48 -12.76 -24.78 3.22
N ALA A 49 -12.11 -23.68 2.84
CA ALA A 49 -12.49 -22.37 3.36
C ALA A 49 -13.96 -22.08 3.01
N PRO A 50 -14.75 -21.55 3.96
CA PRO A 50 -16.14 -21.19 3.68
C PRO A 50 -16.17 -20.11 2.60
N LYS A 51 -17.01 -20.31 1.57
CA LYS A 51 -17.20 -19.28 0.54
C LYS A 51 -17.87 -18.06 1.16
N PRO A 52 -17.32 -16.85 0.99
CA PRO A 52 -17.94 -15.64 1.51
C PRO A 52 -19.29 -15.40 0.81
N SER A 53 -20.32 -15.02 1.57
CA SER A 53 -21.61 -14.65 1.00
C SER A 53 -21.56 -13.23 0.42
N ILE A 54 -22.07 -13.04 -0.79
CA ILE A 54 -22.20 -11.71 -1.40
C ILE A 54 -23.26 -10.91 -0.61
N PRO A 55 -22.96 -9.66 -0.19
CA PRO A 55 -23.94 -8.81 0.50
C PRO A 55 -25.21 -8.57 -0.33
N SER A 56 -26.38 -8.58 0.32
CA SER A 56 -27.69 -8.49 -0.36
C SER A 56 -27.95 -7.17 -1.08
N HIS A 57 -27.25 -6.10 -0.69
CA HIS A 57 -27.41 -4.77 -1.29
C HIS A 57 -26.51 -4.55 -2.51
N PHE A 58 -25.62 -5.50 -2.85
CA PHE A 58 -24.75 -5.38 -4.02
C PHE A 58 -25.55 -5.62 -5.30
N LYS A 59 -25.29 -4.78 -6.32
CA LYS A 59 -25.87 -4.95 -7.65
C LYS A 59 -24.98 -5.88 -8.46
N SER A 60 -25.13 -7.18 -8.20
CA SER A 60 -24.28 -8.21 -8.78
C SER A 60 -24.75 -8.64 -10.16
N ASP A 61 -23.79 -8.85 -11.07
CA ASP A 61 -24.02 -9.41 -12.41
C ASP A 61 -22.93 -10.44 -12.74
N GLU A 62 -22.82 -10.84 -14.02
CA GLU A 62 -21.80 -11.81 -14.47
C GLU A 62 -20.37 -11.27 -14.38
N LYS A 63 -20.17 -9.95 -14.49
CA LYS A 63 -18.84 -9.32 -14.54
C LYS A 63 -18.40 -8.76 -13.18
N PHE A 64 -19.36 -8.36 -12.34
CA PHE A 64 -19.14 -7.64 -11.09
C PHE A 64 -19.83 -8.33 -9.90
N PHE A 65 -19.13 -8.37 -8.77
CA PHE A 65 -19.75 -8.61 -7.47
C PHE A 65 -20.66 -7.43 -7.09
N ASP A 66 -20.23 -6.20 -7.35
CA ASP A 66 -21.05 -5.00 -7.26
C ASP A 66 -20.72 -4.04 -8.40
N SER A 67 -21.74 -3.73 -9.21
CA SER A 67 -21.65 -2.77 -10.32
C SER A 67 -21.81 -1.32 -9.86
N THR A 68 -22.17 -1.09 -8.59
CA THR A 68 -22.28 0.26 -8.03
C THR A 68 -20.90 0.93 -7.97
N ALA A 69 -20.75 2.05 -8.67
CA ALA A 69 -19.51 2.81 -8.67
C ALA A 69 -19.30 3.52 -7.33
N MET A 70 -18.12 3.34 -6.72
CA MET A 70 -17.75 3.94 -5.44
C MET A 70 -16.46 4.77 -5.53
N GLY A 71 -16.39 5.81 -4.71
CA GLY A 71 -15.22 6.69 -4.58
C GLY A 71 -15.04 7.66 -5.76
N SER A 72 -14.01 8.50 -5.67
CA SER A 72 -13.73 9.55 -6.66
C SER A 72 -13.32 9.01 -8.05
N GLY A 73 -13.00 7.72 -8.16
CA GLY A 73 -12.57 7.07 -9.40
C GLY A 73 -13.62 6.18 -10.06
N ASN A 74 -14.88 6.22 -9.59
CA ASN A 74 -15.95 5.34 -10.08
C ASN A 74 -15.56 3.85 -10.07
N HIS A 75 -14.98 3.39 -8.96
CA HIS A 75 -14.48 2.01 -8.86
C HIS A 75 -15.66 1.03 -8.68
N GLN A 76 -15.69 -0.02 -9.50
CA GLN A 76 -16.64 -1.12 -9.43
C GLN A 76 -15.95 -2.39 -8.91
N PHE A 77 -16.69 -3.30 -8.28
CA PHE A 77 -16.11 -4.52 -7.72
C PHE A 77 -16.22 -5.69 -8.70
N HIS A 78 -15.15 -5.92 -9.46
CA HIS A 78 -15.08 -6.99 -10.47
C HIS A 78 -15.00 -8.39 -9.86
N ARG A 79 -15.55 -9.40 -10.55
CA ARG A 79 -15.39 -10.81 -10.16
C ARG A 79 -14.01 -11.37 -10.42
N THR A 80 -13.33 -10.83 -11.43
CA THR A 80 -11.97 -11.22 -11.81
C THR A 80 -11.02 -10.04 -11.72
N VAL A 81 -9.75 -10.34 -11.42
CA VAL A 81 -8.69 -9.32 -11.39
C VAL A 81 -8.51 -8.73 -12.80
N GLN A 82 -8.64 -7.41 -12.90
CA GLN A 82 -8.50 -6.72 -14.18
C GLN A 82 -7.03 -6.68 -14.63
N SER A 83 -6.81 -6.80 -15.94
CA SER A 83 -5.48 -6.87 -16.55
C SER A 83 -4.77 -5.51 -16.58
N THR A 84 -4.09 -5.18 -15.49
CA THR A 84 -3.16 -4.06 -15.36
C THR A 84 -1.70 -4.53 -15.46
N ASP A 85 -0.75 -3.61 -15.68
CA ASP A 85 0.68 -3.95 -15.69
C ASP A 85 1.13 -4.67 -14.41
N TRP A 86 0.63 -4.21 -13.26
CA TRP A 86 0.90 -4.83 -11.98
C TRP A 86 0.33 -6.25 -11.90
N SER A 87 -0.98 -6.43 -12.18
CA SER A 87 -1.63 -7.74 -12.08
C SER A 87 -1.04 -8.79 -13.03
N ARG A 88 -0.54 -8.36 -14.20
CA ARG A 88 0.18 -9.24 -15.14
C ARG A 88 1.54 -9.62 -14.58
N LYS A 89 2.32 -8.67 -14.04
CA LYS A 89 3.61 -8.98 -13.39
C LYS A 89 3.45 -9.91 -12.20
N ALA A 90 2.40 -9.70 -11.40
CA ALA A 90 2.08 -10.54 -10.25
C ALA A 90 1.43 -11.89 -10.64
N GLN A 91 1.18 -12.14 -11.93
CA GLN A 91 0.55 -13.38 -12.44
C GLN A 91 -0.83 -13.65 -11.82
N ILE A 92 -1.58 -12.58 -11.54
CA ILE A 92 -2.94 -12.68 -11.00
C ILE A 92 -4.03 -12.14 -11.93
N ALA A 93 -3.67 -11.52 -13.05
CA ALA A 93 -4.63 -11.02 -14.03
C ALA A 93 -5.59 -12.13 -14.51
N GLY A 94 -6.88 -11.82 -14.57
CA GLY A 94 -7.93 -12.74 -15.01
C GLY A 94 -8.36 -13.79 -13.98
N ARG A 95 -7.65 -13.94 -12.86
CA ARG A 95 -8.05 -14.87 -11.81
C ARG A 95 -9.33 -14.38 -11.11
N PRO A 96 -10.21 -15.30 -10.68
CA PRO A 96 -11.31 -14.96 -9.78
C PRO A 96 -10.79 -14.28 -8.51
N MET A 97 -11.48 -13.24 -8.03
CA MET A 97 -11.10 -12.54 -6.80
C MET A 97 -11.13 -13.47 -5.58
N GLU A 98 -12.01 -14.48 -5.59
CA GLU A 98 -12.14 -15.47 -4.52
C GLU A 98 -10.93 -16.43 -4.44
N ASP A 99 -10.16 -16.57 -5.53
CA ASP A 99 -9.02 -17.49 -5.63
C ASP A 99 -7.68 -16.85 -5.24
N LEU A 100 -7.68 -15.56 -4.87
CA LEU A 100 -6.47 -14.85 -4.47
C LEU A 100 -6.05 -15.28 -3.07
N ARG A 101 -4.80 -15.76 -2.94
CA ARG A 101 -4.25 -16.19 -1.66
C ARG A 101 -3.55 -15.02 -0.98
N LEU A 102 -3.63 -15.01 0.35
CA LEU A 102 -3.05 -13.93 1.17
C LEU A 102 -1.58 -13.65 0.84
N HIS A 103 -0.76 -14.70 0.71
CA HIS A 103 0.67 -14.54 0.42
C HIS A 103 0.94 -13.91 -0.96
N GLU A 104 0.02 -13.99 -1.92
CA GLU A 104 0.19 -13.39 -3.26
C GLU A 104 -0.02 -11.88 -3.21
N LEU A 105 -0.73 -11.40 -2.19
CA LEU A 105 -1.00 -9.98 -1.96
C LEU A 105 0.03 -9.34 -1.03
N CYS A 106 0.77 -10.15 -0.26
CA CYS A 106 1.88 -9.67 0.55
C CYS A 106 3.05 -9.21 -0.32
N PHE A 107 3.58 -8.01 -0.06
CA PHE A 107 4.73 -7.47 -0.80
C PHE A 107 5.95 -8.41 -0.81
N ARG A 108 6.18 -9.16 0.28
CA ARG A 108 7.29 -10.13 0.41
C ARG A 108 6.85 -11.60 0.31
N GLY A 109 5.65 -11.88 -0.17
CA GLY A 109 5.15 -13.25 -0.23
C GLY A 109 5.08 -13.91 1.16
N PHE A 110 5.47 -15.18 1.22
CA PHE A 110 5.63 -15.93 2.49
C PHE A 110 6.72 -15.39 3.41
N SER A 111 7.59 -14.49 2.94
CA SER A 111 8.61 -13.86 3.79
C SER A 111 8.05 -12.71 4.63
N GLU A 112 6.76 -12.40 4.50
CA GLU A 112 6.10 -11.36 5.28
C GLU A 112 6.00 -11.76 6.76
N PHE A 113 6.45 -10.87 7.66
CA PHE A 113 6.52 -11.19 9.09
C PHE A 113 5.12 -11.40 9.69
N SER A 114 4.13 -10.64 9.23
CA SER A 114 2.75 -10.77 9.67
C SER A 114 2.18 -12.17 9.43
N LEU A 115 2.65 -12.90 8.42
CA LEU A 115 2.21 -14.29 8.19
C LEU A 115 2.72 -15.24 9.27
N ARG A 116 3.88 -14.97 9.88
CA ARG A 116 4.36 -15.74 11.04
C ARG A 116 3.45 -15.50 12.24
N LEU A 117 3.15 -14.24 12.55
CA LEU A 117 2.24 -13.89 13.63
C LEU A 117 0.85 -14.51 13.42
N LEU A 118 0.35 -14.46 12.18
CA LEU A 118 -0.92 -15.10 11.83
C LEU A 118 -0.87 -16.62 12.02
N SER A 119 0.23 -17.28 11.64
CA SER A 119 0.42 -18.72 11.85
C SER A 119 0.50 -19.12 13.33
N GLU A 120 0.91 -18.20 14.22
CA GLU A 120 0.87 -18.36 15.68
C GLU A 120 -0.56 -18.15 16.25
N GLY A 121 -1.56 -17.90 15.41
CA GLY A 121 -2.93 -17.59 15.83
C GLY A 121 -3.11 -16.15 16.34
N ARG A 122 -2.14 -15.26 16.12
CA ARG A 122 -2.26 -13.85 16.52
C ARG A 122 -3.08 -13.09 15.48
N PHE A 123 -3.97 -12.24 15.96
CA PHE A 123 -4.75 -11.36 15.09
C PHE A 123 -3.83 -10.45 14.27
N GLN A 124 -4.06 -10.40 12.96
CA GLN A 124 -3.42 -9.48 12.03
C GLN A 124 -4.49 -8.82 11.16
N SER A 125 -4.57 -7.49 11.23
CA SER A 125 -5.44 -6.71 10.35
C SER A 125 -4.72 -6.36 9.05
N ILE A 126 -5.45 -6.34 7.93
CA ILE A 126 -4.94 -5.94 6.62
C ILE A 126 -5.31 -4.48 6.39
N VAL A 127 -4.32 -3.65 6.06
CA VAL A 127 -4.52 -2.24 5.68
C VAL A 127 -4.35 -2.11 4.17
N TRP A 128 -5.42 -1.72 3.49
CA TRP A 128 -5.40 -1.46 2.05
C TRP A 128 -4.96 -0.02 1.78
N THR A 129 -3.87 0.13 1.03
CA THR A 129 -3.35 1.43 0.59
C THR A 129 -3.53 1.59 -0.92
N ARG A 130 -3.72 2.83 -1.40
CA ARG A 130 -4.01 3.10 -2.81
C ARG A 130 -2.79 2.98 -3.71
N ASN A 131 -1.59 3.20 -3.16
CA ASN A 131 -0.33 3.15 -3.88
C ASN A 131 0.83 2.70 -2.98
N SER A 132 1.98 2.43 -3.59
CA SER A 132 3.18 1.96 -2.90
C SER A 132 3.75 2.96 -1.88
N ALA A 133 3.64 4.26 -2.14
CA ALA A 133 4.14 5.28 -1.23
C ALA A 133 3.34 5.29 0.09
N GLU A 134 2.01 5.19 0.02
CA GLU A 134 1.15 5.01 1.19
C GLU A 134 1.52 3.72 1.96
N SER A 135 1.75 2.60 1.25
CA SER A 135 2.15 1.34 1.90
C SER A 135 3.46 1.47 2.68
N VAL A 136 4.47 2.10 2.08
CA VAL A 136 5.79 2.30 2.71
C VAL A 136 5.67 3.23 3.91
N LEU A 137 4.94 4.34 3.78
CA LEU A 137 4.71 5.29 4.87
C LEU A 137 4.06 4.61 6.08
N VAL A 138 2.94 3.90 5.87
CA VAL A 138 2.21 3.22 6.95
C VAL A 138 3.09 2.14 7.59
N THR A 139 3.85 1.40 6.79
CA THR A 139 4.77 0.37 7.30
C THR A 139 5.84 0.96 8.21
N GLN A 140 6.48 2.05 7.78
CA GLN A 140 7.51 2.72 8.60
C GLN A 140 6.91 3.36 9.85
N LEU A 141 5.74 4.00 9.74
CA LEU A 141 5.03 4.57 10.89
C LEU A 141 4.75 3.51 11.96
N LEU A 142 4.16 2.38 11.57
CA LEU A 142 3.84 1.27 12.49
C LEU A 142 5.10 0.63 13.07
N LYS A 143 6.19 0.55 12.29
CA LYS A 143 7.49 0.09 12.81
C LYS A 143 8.00 1.03 13.89
N SER A 144 8.03 2.34 13.63
CA SER A 144 8.49 3.35 14.59
C SER A 144 7.66 3.35 15.88
N ILE A 145 6.34 3.22 15.78
CA ILE A 145 5.45 3.10 16.96
C ILE A 145 5.88 1.92 17.85
N ARG A 146 6.19 0.76 17.27
CA ARG A 146 6.62 -0.43 18.02
C ARG A 146 8.02 -0.28 18.61
N GLU A 147 8.96 0.25 17.84
CA GLU A 147 10.35 0.46 18.30
C GLU A 147 10.42 1.47 19.45
N MET A 148 9.61 2.53 19.38
CA MET A 148 9.50 3.53 20.44
C MET A 148 8.59 3.10 21.60
N LYS A 149 7.95 1.92 21.50
CA LYS A 149 6.99 1.40 22.50
C LYS A 149 5.87 2.40 22.82
N VAL A 150 5.37 3.09 21.80
CA VAL A 150 4.29 4.07 21.95
C VAL A 150 2.96 3.33 22.12
N ASP A 151 2.27 3.62 23.23
CA ASP A 151 0.88 3.22 23.42
C ASP A 151 -0.05 4.20 22.69
N VAL A 152 -0.49 3.80 21.50
CA VAL A 152 -1.32 4.63 20.62
C VAL A 152 -2.68 4.96 21.26
N ASP A 153 -3.26 4.04 22.01
CA ASP A 153 -4.55 4.24 22.68
C ASP A 153 -4.43 5.34 23.74
N SER A 154 -3.37 5.28 24.55
CA SER A 154 -3.08 6.29 25.58
C SER A 154 -2.83 7.67 24.96
N VAL A 155 -2.06 7.74 23.87
CA VAL A 155 -1.82 9.02 23.18
C VAL A 155 -3.10 9.59 22.59
N ALA A 156 -3.95 8.76 21.96
CA ALA A 156 -5.23 9.21 21.43
C ALA A 156 -6.16 9.71 22.54
N LEU A 157 -6.21 9.02 23.68
CA LEU A 157 -7.01 9.42 24.84
C LEU A 157 -6.61 10.79 25.40
N GLU A 158 -5.30 11.05 25.55
CA GLU A 158 -4.82 12.35 26.01
C GLU A 158 -5.23 13.48 25.05
N ARG A 159 -5.20 13.24 23.73
CA ARG A 159 -5.67 14.23 22.74
C ARG A 159 -7.17 14.48 22.82
N ILE A 160 -7.98 13.47 23.11
CA ILE A 160 -9.42 13.67 23.30
C ILE A 160 -9.66 14.53 24.55
N LYS A 161 -8.94 14.28 25.64
CA LYS A 161 -9.09 15.05 26.90
C LYS A 161 -8.77 16.53 26.71
N GLU A 162 -7.78 16.85 25.88
CA GLU A 162 -7.47 18.25 25.50
C GLU A 162 -8.65 18.93 24.79
N SER A 163 -9.53 18.19 24.10
CA SER A 163 -10.64 18.74 23.30
C SER A 163 -11.92 19.04 24.10
N SER A 164 -12.00 18.70 25.38
CA SER A 164 -13.21 18.79 26.24
C SER A 164 -14.45 18.04 25.72
N LEU A 165 -14.28 17.17 24.71
CA LEU A 165 -15.36 16.34 24.16
C LEU A 165 -15.53 15.04 24.96
N PRO A 166 -16.73 14.43 24.94
CA PRO A 166 -16.94 13.12 25.54
C PRO A 166 -16.05 12.07 24.85
N VAL A 167 -15.43 11.21 25.65
CA VAL A 167 -14.52 10.17 25.17
C VAL A 167 -15.30 9.06 24.46
N PRO A 168 -15.08 8.81 23.16
CA PRO A 168 -15.73 7.72 22.44
C PRO A 168 -15.28 6.34 22.97
N ASP A 169 -16.14 5.33 22.81
CA ASP A 169 -15.76 3.94 23.12
C ASP A 169 -14.69 3.46 22.12
N LYS A 170 -13.53 3.04 22.64
CA LYS A 170 -12.38 2.65 21.81
C LYS A 170 -12.60 1.43 20.92
N HIS A 171 -13.59 0.59 21.21
CA HIS A 171 -13.89 -0.61 20.43
C HIS A 171 -15.08 -0.39 19.49
N LYS A 172 -16.17 0.20 20.00
CA LYS A 172 -17.39 0.44 19.21
C LYS A 172 -17.28 1.65 18.29
N GLN A 173 -16.48 2.63 18.69
CA GLN A 173 -16.28 3.89 17.99
C GLN A 173 -14.78 4.15 17.74
N ALA A 174 -14.04 3.09 17.41
CA ALA A 174 -12.58 3.13 17.23
C ALA A 174 -12.09 4.24 16.29
N ALA A 175 -12.82 4.48 15.19
CA ALA A 175 -12.50 5.56 14.25
C ALA A 175 -12.60 6.94 14.91
N ALA A 176 -13.71 7.22 15.60
CA ALA A 176 -13.91 8.48 16.32
C ALA A 176 -12.90 8.63 17.48
N PHE A 177 -12.55 7.53 18.15
CA PHE A 177 -11.54 7.52 19.20
C PHE A 177 -10.14 7.89 18.67
N MET A 178 -9.74 7.37 17.51
CA MET A 178 -8.43 7.66 16.90
C MET A 178 -8.37 9.00 16.15
N GLN A 179 -9.53 9.56 15.78
CA GLN A 179 -9.64 10.74 14.91
C GLN A 179 -8.80 11.94 15.38
N PRO A 180 -8.79 12.37 16.66
CA PRO A 180 -8.01 13.53 17.08
C PRO A 180 -6.50 13.35 16.91
N LEU A 181 -5.99 12.12 17.11
CA LEU A 181 -4.59 11.82 16.88
C LEU A 181 -4.23 11.89 15.38
N VAL A 182 -5.12 11.37 14.53
CA VAL A 182 -4.98 11.46 13.07
C VAL A 182 -4.98 12.91 12.60
N GLU A 183 -5.87 13.74 13.13
CA GLU A 183 -5.93 15.18 12.80
C GLU A 183 -4.65 15.91 13.18
N ASN A 184 -4.06 15.59 14.34
CA ASN A 184 -2.79 16.15 14.74
C ASN A 184 -1.64 15.71 13.81
N LEU A 185 -1.59 14.43 13.43
CA LEU A 185 -0.63 13.93 12.45
C LEU A 185 -0.79 14.64 11.10
N MET A 186 -2.02 14.82 10.64
CA MET A 186 -2.32 15.50 9.38
C MET A 186 -2.01 16.99 9.44
N LYS A 187 -2.16 17.64 10.61
CA LYS A 187 -1.74 19.02 10.82
C LYS A 187 -0.23 19.16 10.64
N GLU A 188 0.55 18.24 11.19
CA GLU A 188 1.99 18.21 11.00
C GLU A 188 2.34 17.95 9.52
N ILE A 189 1.74 16.95 8.87
CA ILE A 189 1.99 16.69 7.44
C ILE A 189 1.68 17.93 6.59
N LYS A 190 0.58 18.64 6.88
CA LYS A 190 0.18 19.86 6.17
C LYS A 190 1.20 20.98 6.31
N SER A 191 1.93 21.08 7.42
CA SER A 191 2.95 22.13 7.61
C SER A 191 4.16 21.95 6.69
N HIS A 192 4.40 20.72 6.22
CA HIS A 192 5.50 20.37 5.31
C HIS A 192 5.07 20.24 3.84
N ILE A 193 3.79 20.49 3.51
CA ILE A 193 3.37 20.51 2.11
C ILE A 193 4.09 21.69 1.43
N PRO A 194 4.87 21.45 0.36
CA PRO A 194 5.53 22.52 -0.37
C PRO A 194 4.49 23.55 -0.81
N GLN A 195 4.67 24.80 -0.37
CA GLN A 195 3.93 25.90 -0.94
C GLN A 195 4.45 26.07 -2.36
N VAL A 196 3.73 25.54 -3.35
CA VAL A 196 3.99 25.89 -4.74
C VAL A 196 3.86 27.41 -4.78
N PRO A 197 4.91 28.17 -5.10
CA PRO A 197 4.75 29.60 -5.34
C PRO A 197 3.67 29.69 -6.41
N SER A 198 2.53 30.29 -6.07
CA SER A 198 1.59 30.71 -7.10
C SER A 198 2.43 31.48 -8.09
N ALA A 199 2.56 30.97 -9.33
CA ALA A 199 3.42 31.54 -10.35
C ALA A 199 3.29 33.05 -10.23
N THR A 200 4.37 33.70 -9.80
CA THR A 200 4.30 35.15 -9.64
C THR A 200 4.01 35.72 -11.03
N SER A 201 3.38 36.88 -11.12
CA SER A 201 3.11 37.48 -12.45
C SER A 201 4.39 37.55 -13.30
N ALA A 202 5.56 37.65 -12.66
CA ALA A 202 6.87 37.56 -13.28
C ALA A 202 7.15 36.19 -13.94
N ASP A 203 6.86 35.06 -13.27
CA ASP A 203 7.07 33.71 -13.83
C ASP A 203 6.13 33.44 -15.01
N ALA A 204 4.90 33.95 -14.91
CA ALA A 204 3.92 33.86 -16.00
C ALA A 204 4.33 34.75 -17.20
N GLU A 205 4.80 35.97 -16.95
CA GLU A 205 5.32 36.87 -17.98
C GLU A 205 6.59 36.33 -18.64
N GLU A 206 7.49 35.71 -17.87
CA GLU A 206 8.71 35.10 -18.39
C GLU A 206 8.39 33.86 -19.24
N LEU A 207 7.42 33.04 -18.84
CA LEU A 207 6.88 31.95 -19.66
C LEU A 207 6.22 32.45 -20.95
N ILE A 208 5.46 33.55 -20.89
CA ILE A 208 4.84 34.16 -22.08
C ILE A 208 5.93 34.72 -23.01
N ARG A 209 6.93 35.41 -22.46
CA ARG A 209 8.06 35.97 -23.22
C ARG A 209 8.94 34.88 -23.82
N ALA A 210 9.17 33.78 -23.09
CA ALA A 210 9.90 32.61 -23.59
C ALA A 210 9.13 31.91 -24.72
N LYS A 211 7.82 31.71 -24.56
CA LYS A 211 6.95 31.16 -25.62
C LYS A 211 6.91 32.06 -26.86
N ALA A 212 6.87 33.38 -26.68
CA ALA A 212 6.91 34.34 -27.79
C ALA A 212 8.27 34.33 -28.52
N LYS A 213 9.39 34.25 -27.79
CA LYS A 213 10.73 34.09 -28.39
C LYS A 213 10.86 32.78 -29.17
N LEU A 214 10.29 31.68 -28.65
CA LEU A 214 10.30 30.39 -29.35
C LEU A 214 9.45 30.41 -30.63
N ALA A 215 8.30 31.10 -30.61
CA ALA A 215 7.47 31.29 -31.80
C ALA A 215 8.16 32.17 -32.86
N GLN A 216 8.86 33.23 -32.45
CA GLN A 216 9.65 34.08 -33.35
C GLN A 216 10.89 33.36 -33.91
N ALA A 217 11.44 32.40 -33.16
CA ALA A 217 12.57 31.57 -33.60
C ALA A 217 12.17 30.42 -34.55
N GLY A 218 10.89 30.29 -34.92
CA GLY A 218 10.42 29.32 -35.93
C GLY A 218 10.53 27.84 -35.50
N LEU A 219 10.75 27.56 -34.21
CA LEU A 219 10.86 26.20 -33.68
C LEU A 219 9.47 25.66 -33.35
N ALA A 220 9.00 24.71 -34.15
CA ALA A 220 7.71 24.05 -33.95
C ALA A 220 7.74 23.15 -32.69
N LEU A 221 6.84 23.45 -31.74
CA LEU A 221 6.53 22.61 -30.58
C LEU A 221 5.68 21.41 -31.02
N THR A 222 6.28 20.40 -31.62
CA THR A 222 5.81 19.00 -31.52
C THR A 222 6.89 18.04 -32.04
N PRO A 223 7.19 16.94 -31.33
CA PRO A 223 7.73 15.76 -31.99
C PRO A 223 6.62 15.21 -32.88
N ARG A 224 6.76 15.36 -34.21
CA ARG A 224 5.94 14.64 -35.17
C ARG A 224 6.31 13.16 -35.06
N LYS A 225 5.37 12.33 -34.61
CA LYS A 225 5.47 10.87 -34.74
C LYS A 225 5.75 10.57 -36.22
N ALA A 226 6.95 10.07 -36.51
CA ALA A 226 7.30 9.62 -37.85
C ALA A 226 6.48 8.35 -38.13
N GLU A 227 5.40 8.50 -38.89
CA GLU A 227 4.80 7.39 -39.63
C GLU A 227 5.70 7.07 -40.83
N GLY A 228 5.86 5.79 -41.10
CA GLY A 228 7.07 5.20 -41.67
C GLY A 228 7.38 5.52 -43.13
N SER A 229 8.66 5.45 -43.48
CA SER A 229 9.10 4.92 -44.78
C SER A 229 10.58 4.53 -44.68
N GLY A 230 10.86 3.25 -44.87
CA GLY A 230 12.20 2.68 -44.79
C GLY A 230 12.21 1.22 -45.21
N ALA A 231 11.61 0.93 -46.37
CA ALA A 231 11.82 -0.32 -47.08
C ALA A 231 13.29 -0.40 -47.52
N GLY A 232 14.13 -1.01 -46.69
CA GLY A 232 15.52 -1.34 -46.98
C GLY A 232 15.71 -2.85 -46.96
N LYS A 233 15.60 -3.48 -48.13
CA LYS A 233 15.89 -4.89 -48.37
C LYS A 233 17.29 -5.25 -47.83
N HIS A 234 17.37 -6.09 -46.81
CA HIS A 234 18.58 -6.87 -46.55
C HIS A 234 18.71 -7.91 -47.67
N VAL A 235 19.52 -7.58 -48.68
CA VAL A 235 19.99 -8.54 -49.69
C VAL A 235 21.04 -9.42 -49.05
N ALA A 236 20.69 -10.69 -48.82
CA ALA A 236 21.64 -11.74 -48.49
C ALA A 236 22.58 -11.99 -49.69
N LYS A 237 23.87 -11.70 -49.53
CA LYS A 237 24.92 -12.21 -50.44
C LYS A 237 25.17 -13.68 -50.10
N THR A 238 24.46 -14.57 -50.80
CA THR A 238 24.86 -15.99 -50.88
C THR A 238 25.91 -16.10 -51.97
N VAL A 239 27.17 -16.29 -51.58
CA VAL A 239 28.26 -16.68 -52.47
C VAL A 239 28.10 -18.17 -52.75
N GLN A 240 27.55 -18.53 -53.92
CA GLN A 240 27.63 -19.89 -54.41
C GLN A 240 29.03 -20.14 -54.99
N ARG A 241 29.75 -21.08 -54.36
CA ARG A 241 30.92 -21.73 -54.93
C ARG A 241 30.48 -22.60 -56.11
N LYS A 242 31.06 -22.33 -57.28
CA LYS A 242 30.98 -23.16 -58.48
C LYS A 242 32.16 -24.14 -58.49
N VAL A 243 31.88 -25.43 -58.59
CA VAL A 243 32.84 -26.49 -58.96
C VAL A 243 32.02 -27.64 -59.58
N PRO A 244 32.53 -28.37 -60.57
CA PRO A 244 33.15 -27.98 -61.84
C PRO A 244 32.09 -27.74 -62.93
#